data_AF-A0A920QMP5-F1
#
_entry.id   AF-A0A920QMP5-F1
#
_cell.length_a   1.000
_cell.length_b   1.000
_cell.length_c   1.000
_cell.angle_alpha   90.00
_cell.angle_beta   90.00
_cell.angle_gamma   90.00
#
_symmetry.space_group_name_H-M   'P 1'
#
loop_
_entity.id
_entity.type
_entity.pdbx_description
1 polymer ?
#
loop_
_entity_poly.entity_id
_entity_poly.type
_entity_poly.pdbx_seq_one_letter_code
_entity_poly.pdbx_strand_id
1 'polypeptide(L)'
;MDISAYSFVSLCHGAREIMNEQGSIITFTFQASEKVFPGYNVMGTAKAALEHEVRQIAYTLGESKIRVNAVSAGPGEPFLLE
;
A
#
# COMPACT_ATOMS: atom_id res chain seq x y z
N MET A 1 -12.58 -3.27 -0.90
CA MET A 1 -11.84 -2.18 -0.23
C MET A 1 -11.14 -2.69 1.01
N ASP A 2 -11.83 -3.50 1.82
CA ASP A 2 -11.36 -4.07 3.08
C ASP A 2 -9.96 -4.72 3.00
N ILE A 3 -9.79 -5.65 2.05
CA ILE A 3 -8.54 -6.41 1.92
C ILE A 3 -7.41 -5.61 1.27
N SER A 4 -7.72 -4.76 0.29
CA SER A 4 -6.70 -4.15 -0.58
C SER A 4 -6.27 -2.75 -0.16
N ALA A 5 -7.02 -2.10 0.74
CA ALA A 5 -6.71 -0.76 1.27
C ALA A 5 -6.81 -0.72 2.80
N TYR A 6 -7.97 -1.08 3.38
CA TYR A 6 -8.17 -0.95 4.84
C TYR A 6 -7.27 -1.85 5.67
N SER A 7 -6.93 -3.04 5.17
CA SER A 7 -5.95 -3.94 5.82
C SER A 7 -4.62 -3.24 6.11
N PHE A 8 -4.16 -2.37 5.22
CA PHE A 8 -2.93 -1.60 5.40
C PHE A 8 -3.06 -0.62 6.59
N VAL A 9 -4.19 0.08 6.69
CA VAL A 9 -4.49 0.98 7.81
C VAL A 9 -4.51 0.20 9.13
N SER A 10 -5.24 -0.92 9.17
CA SER A 10 -5.34 -1.76 10.36
C SER A 10 -3.99 -2.31 10.81
N LEU A 11 -3.14 -2.73 9.87
CA LEU A 11 -1.79 -3.23 10.16
C LEU A 11 -0.89 -2.11 10.67
N CYS A 12 -0.90 -0.93 10.04
CA CYS A 12 -0.11 0.22 10.50
C CYS A 12 -0.52 0.67 11.91
N HIS A 13 -1.82 0.65 12.21
CA HIS A 13 -2.33 0.98 13.53
C HIS A 13 -1.79 0.04 14.62
N GLY A 14 -1.81 -1.27 14.38
CA GLY A 14 -1.26 -2.24 15.33
C GLY A 14 0.28 -2.23 15.39
N ALA A 15 0.94 -2.03 14.25
CA ALA A 15 2.40 -2.06 14.17
C ALA A 15 3.07 -0.87 14.89
N ARG A 16 2.41 0.29 14.98
CA ARG A 16 3.00 1.51 15.54
C ARG A 16 3.56 1.34 16.97
N GLU A 17 3.01 0.42 17.76
CA GLU A 17 3.40 0.19 19.15
C GLU A 17 4.65 -0.70 19.30
N ILE A 18 4.99 -1.46 18.27
CA ILE A 18 6.10 -2.42 18.27
C ILE A 18 7.21 -2.05 17.28
N MET A 19 7.05 -0.94 16.54
CA MET A 19 8.01 -0.51 15.56
C MET A 19 9.24 0.12 16.21
N ASN A 20 10.42 -0.24 15.67
CA ASN A 20 11.68 0.35 16.05
C ASN A 20 11.74 1.85 15.71
N GLU A 21 12.59 2.60 16.42
CA GLU A 21 12.92 3.98 16.05
C GLU A 21 13.36 4.06 14.58
N GLN A 22 12.84 5.06 13.86
CA GLN A 22 13.13 5.28 12.43
C GLN A 22 12.73 4.11 11.51
N GLY A 23 11.73 3.32 11.94
CA GLY A 23 11.21 2.21 11.16
C GLY A 23 10.62 2.61 9.80
N SER A 24 10.39 1.62 8.94
CA SER A 24 9.86 1.82 7.59
C SER A 24 8.75 0.82 7.28
N ILE A 25 7.64 1.33 6.77
CA ILE A 25 6.51 0.56 6.26
C ILE A 25 6.50 0.67 4.73
N ILE A 26 6.31 -0.46 4.06
CA ILE A 26 6.23 -0.54 2.60
C ILE A 26 5.00 -1.36 2.22
N THR A 27 4.30 -0.92 1.17
CA THR A 27 3.21 -1.68 0.53
C THR A 27 3.40 -1.70 -0.99
N PHE A 28 2.65 -2.58 -1.67
CA PHE A 28 2.68 -2.70 -3.12
C PHE A 28 1.39 -2.15 -3.75
N THR A 29 1.57 -1.23 -4.69
CA THR A 29 0.54 -0.69 -5.55
C THR A 29 0.81 -1.13 -7.01
N PHE A 30 -0.11 -0.77 -7.90
CA PHE A 30 -0.05 -1.07 -9.33
C PHE A 30 -0.57 0.14 -10.10
N GLN A 31 -0.01 0.39 -11.29
CA GLN A 31 -0.30 1.55 -12.14
C GLN A 31 -1.80 1.76 -12.46
N ALA A 32 -2.64 0.72 -12.28
CA ALA A 32 -4.09 0.84 -12.39
C ALA A 32 -4.74 1.77 -11.34
N SER A 33 -3.99 2.25 -10.35
CA SER A 33 -4.41 3.32 -9.44
C SER A 33 -4.57 4.67 -10.14
N GLU A 34 -3.76 4.94 -11.16
CA GLU A 34 -3.70 6.22 -11.86
C GLU A 34 -4.23 6.16 -13.30
N LYS A 35 -4.23 4.98 -13.91
CA LYS A 35 -4.61 4.77 -15.32
C LYS A 35 -5.54 3.58 -15.49
N VAL A 36 -6.38 3.61 -16.54
CA VAL A 36 -7.22 2.47 -16.87
C VAL A 36 -6.36 1.32 -17.37
N PHE A 37 -6.39 0.20 -16.65
CA PHE A 37 -5.73 -1.05 -17.05
C PHE A 37 -6.82 -2.12 -17.30
N PRO A 38 -6.97 -2.60 -18.55
CA PRO A 38 -7.98 -3.60 -18.88
C PRO A 38 -7.91 -4.84 -17.99
N GLY A 39 -9.05 -5.27 -17.45
CA GLY A 39 -9.12 -6.45 -16.56
C GLY A 39 -8.78 -6.18 -15.09
N TYR A 40 -8.22 -5.03 -14.74
CA TYR A 40 -7.95 -4.67 -13.33
C TYR A 40 -9.18 -4.06 -12.62
N ASN A 41 -10.14 -3.53 -13.38
CA ASN A 41 -11.48 -3.12 -12.91
C ASN A 41 -11.48 -2.44 -11.52
N VAL A 42 -12.29 -2.93 -10.59
CA VAL A 42 -12.42 -2.41 -9.22
C VAL A 42 -11.13 -2.49 -8.39
N MET A 43 -10.17 -3.35 -8.77
CA MET A 43 -8.88 -3.41 -8.10
C MET A 43 -8.09 -2.10 -8.31
N GLY A 44 -8.23 -1.45 -9.46
CA GLY A 44 -7.63 -0.12 -9.71
C GLY A 44 -8.12 0.91 -8.69
N THR A 45 -9.44 0.97 -8.45
CA THR A 45 -10.04 1.82 -7.41
C THR A 45 -9.49 1.51 -6.03
N ALA A 46 -9.31 0.23 -5.72
CA ALA A 46 -8.75 -0.19 -4.43
C ALA A 46 -7.28 0.20 -4.27
N LYS A 47 -6.47 0.15 -5.35
CA LYS A 47 -5.07 0.61 -5.33
C LYS A 47 -4.96 2.14 -5.24
N ALA A 48 -5.86 2.88 -5.87
CA ALA A 48 -5.94 4.33 -5.70
C ALA A 48 -6.26 4.72 -4.24
N ALA A 49 -7.18 4.00 -3.60
CA ALA A 49 -7.46 4.18 -2.17
C ALA A 49 -6.21 3.85 -1.32
N LEU A 50 -5.54 2.72 -1.57
CA LEU A 50 -4.31 2.34 -0.87
C LEU A 50 -3.22 3.42 -0.97
N GLU A 51 -3.01 4.03 -2.14
CA GLU A 51 -2.04 5.12 -2.29
C GLU A 51 -2.42 6.39 -1.53
N HIS A 52 -3.72 6.65 -1.38
CA HIS A 52 -4.19 7.73 -0.51
C HIS A 52 -3.89 7.41 0.96
N GLU A 53 -4.17 6.20 1.41
CA GLU A 53 -3.87 5.76 2.78
C GLU A 53 -2.38 5.83 3.10
N VAL A 54 -1.50 5.49 2.15
CA VAL A 54 -0.04 5.64 2.29
C VAL A 54 0.34 7.07 2.64
N ARG A 55 -0.26 8.07 1.98
CA ARG A 55 0.00 9.49 2.27
C ARG A 55 -0.53 9.91 3.65
N GLN A 56 -1.75 9.47 4.00
CA GLN A 56 -2.36 9.77 5.31
C GLN A 56 -1.53 9.19 6.47
N ILE A 57 -1.10 7.94 6.32
CA ILE A 57 -0.31 7.24 7.35
C ILE A 57 1.12 7.78 7.39
N ALA A 58 1.73 8.11 6.25
CA ALA A 58 3.04 8.77 6.21
C ALA A 58 3.03 10.09 6.99
N TYR A 59 1.98 10.90 6.81
CA TYR A 59 1.78 12.13 7.59
C TYR A 59 1.66 11.84 9.08
N THR A 60 0.79 10.88 9.44
CA THR A 60 0.49 10.55 10.84
C THR A 60 1.70 10.00 11.59
N LEU A 61 2.49 9.12 10.97
CA LEU A 61 3.63 8.45 11.63
C LEU A 61 4.96 9.23 11.45
N GLY A 62 4.94 10.32 10.68
CA GLY A 62 6.12 11.13 10.41
C GLY A 62 6.75 11.75 11.66
N GLU A 63 5.95 12.14 12.65
CA GLU A 63 6.44 12.68 13.94
C GLU A 63 7.26 11.64 14.71
N SER A 64 6.89 10.36 14.59
CA SER A 64 7.64 9.22 15.15
C SER A 64 8.84 8.80 14.30
N LYS A 65 9.20 9.59 13.27
CA LYS A 65 10.26 9.33 12.29
C LYS A 65 10.05 8.02 11.50
N ILE A 66 8.82 7.53 11.41
CA ILE A 66 8.49 6.33 10.66
C ILE A 66 8.18 6.72 9.22
N ARG A 67 8.86 6.07 8.27
CA ARG A 67 8.64 6.29 6.84
C ARG A 67 7.59 5.32 6.31
N VAL A 68 6.71 5.80 5.44
CA VAL A 68 5.67 4.98 4.83
C VAL A 68 5.67 5.25 3.33
N ASN A 69 5.87 4.20 2.53
CA ASN A 69 5.99 4.31 1.09
C ASN A 69 5.24 3.18 0.38
N ALA A 70 4.91 3.40 -0.88
CA ALA A 70 4.36 2.38 -1.76
C ALA A 70 5.29 2.16 -2.95
N VAL A 71 5.41 0.90 -3.38
CA VAL A 71 6.10 0.53 -4.61
C VAL A 71 5.05 0.17 -5.65
N SER A 72 4.97 0.92 -6.74
CA SER A 72 4.17 0.54 -7.90
C SER A 72 4.92 -0.52 -8.69
N ALA A 73 4.57 -1.78 -8.48
CA ALA A 73 5.20 -2.88 -9.21
C ALA A 73 4.72 -2.91 -10.66
N GLY A 74 5.62 -3.26 -11.58
CA GLY A 74 5.24 -3.63 -12.94
C GLY A 74 4.50 -4.98 -12.96
N PRO A 75 3.89 -5.36 -14.10
CA PRO A 75 3.35 -6.70 -14.26
C PRO A 75 4.47 -7.72 -14.06
N GLY A 76 4.28 -8.64 -13.12
CA GLY A 76 5.18 -9.77 -12.93
C GLY A 76 4.90 -10.85 -13.96
N GLU A 77 5.91 -11.66 -14.28
CA GLU A 77 5.65 -12.91 -14.99
C GLU A 77 4.75 -13.80 -14.11
N PRO A 78 3.67 -14.37 -14.67
CA PRO A 78 2.93 -15.39 -13.96
C PRO A 78 3.91 -16.53 -13.66
N PHE A 79 4.00 -16.92 -12.40
CA PHE A 79 4.67 -18.16 -12.04
C PHE A 79 3.78 -19.29 -12.59
N LEU A 80 4.04 -19.72 -13.82
CA LEU A 80 3.44 -20.93 -14.36
C LEU A 80 4.02 -22.07 -13.54
N LEU A 81 3.18 -22.65 -12.68
CA LEU A 81 3.46 -23.96 -12.11
C LEU A 81 3.38 -24.94 -13.27
N GLU A 82 4.53 -25.33 -13.81
CA GLU A 82 4.67 -26.62 -14.50
C GLU A 82 4.51 -27.77 -13.49
#